data_AF-A0A2D4KGM5-F1
#
_entry.id   AF-A0A2D4KGM5-F1
#
_cell.length_a   1.000
_cell.length_b   1.000
_cell.length_c   1.000
_cell.angle_alpha   90.00
_cell.angle_beta   90.00
_cell.angle_gamma   90.00
#
_symmetry.space_group_name_H-M   'P 1'
#
loop_
_entity.id
_entity.type
_entity.pdbx_description
1 polymer ?
#
loop_
_entity_poly.entity_id
_entity_poly.type
_entity_poly.pdbx_seq_one_letter_code
_entity_poly.pdbx_strand_id
1 'polypeptide(L)'
;GSLCVAGQEFQAHKAILAARSPVFSAMFEHEMEESKKNRVEINDVEPEVFKEMMCFIYTGKAPNLDKMADDLLAAADKYALERLKVMCEDALCSNLSVENAAEILILADLHSADQLKTQAVDFINYHASDVMETAGWKSMVVSHPHLVAEAYRSLASA
;
A
#
# COMPACT_ATOMS: atom_id res chain seq x y z
N GLY A 1 10.20 -16.21 -16.79
CA GLY A 1 11.28 -15.48 -16.09
C GLY A 1 11.18 -15.83 -14.63
N SER A 2 12.28 -15.72 -13.89
CA SER A 2 12.29 -15.97 -12.44
C SER A 2 12.25 -14.64 -11.69
N LEU A 3 11.45 -14.56 -10.63
CA LEU A 3 11.46 -13.47 -9.66
C LEU A 3 12.00 -14.06 -8.36
N CYS A 4 13.01 -13.46 -7.78
CA CYS A 4 13.61 -13.92 -6.53
C CYS A 4 13.25 -12.92 -5.42
N VAL A 5 12.61 -13.39 -4.35
CA VAL A 5 12.30 -12.53 -3.19
C VAL A 5 12.71 -13.25 -1.91
N ALA A 6 13.57 -12.59 -1.13
CA ALA A 6 14.25 -13.16 0.04
C ALA A 6 14.88 -14.56 -0.22
N GLY A 7 15.47 -14.75 -1.41
CA GLY A 7 16.08 -16.02 -1.84
C GLY A 7 15.10 -17.09 -2.34
N GLN A 8 13.79 -16.84 -2.32
CA GLN A 8 12.77 -17.73 -2.88
C GLN A 8 12.52 -17.41 -4.35
N GLU A 9 12.60 -18.43 -5.21
CA GLU A 9 12.33 -18.26 -6.65
C GLU A 9 10.87 -18.52 -7.03
N PHE A 10 10.31 -17.59 -7.80
CA PHE A 10 8.96 -17.64 -8.35
C PHE A 10 9.03 -17.62 -9.88
N GLN A 11 8.52 -18.67 -10.51
CA GLN A 11 8.40 -18.70 -11.96
C GLN A 11 7.19 -17.88 -12.40
N ALA A 12 7.41 -16.98 -13.35
CA ALA A 12 6.39 -16.04 -13.80
C ALA A 12 6.46 -15.73 -15.31
N HIS A 13 5.32 -15.33 -15.86
CA HIS A 13 5.16 -14.98 -17.26
C HIS A 13 5.33 -13.47 -17.45
N LYS A 14 6.45 -13.03 -18.03
CA LYS A 14 6.77 -11.61 -18.25
C LYS A 14 5.62 -10.86 -18.96
N ALA A 15 5.01 -11.48 -19.96
CA ALA A 15 3.90 -10.88 -20.70
C ALA A 15 2.67 -10.60 -19.82
N ILE A 16 2.33 -11.49 -18.89
CA ILE A 16 1.22 -11.28 -17.95
C ILE A 16 1.59 -10.14 -16.99
N LEU A 17 2.79 -10.17 -16.41
CA LEU A 17 3.20 -9.14 -15.47
C LEU A 17 3.26 -7.74 -16.11
N ALA A 18 3.85 -7.62 -17.30
CA ALA A 18 3.91 -6.38 -18.06
C ALA A 18 2.50 -5.85 -18.41
N ALA A 19 1.58 -6.72 -18.81
CA ALA A 19 0.21 -6.32 -19.15
C ALA A 19 -0.61 -5.85 -17.92
N ARG A 20 -0.18 -6.19 -16.71
CA ARG A 20 -0.93 -5.94 -15.47
C ARG A 20 -0.31 -4.89 -14.56
N SER A 21 0.98 -4.57 -14.74
CA SER A 21 1.72 -3.59 -13.96
C SER A 21 2.63 -2.77 -14.88
N PRO A 22 2.43 -1.44 -14.94
CA PRO A 22 3.34 -0.54 -15.67
C PRO A 22 4.79 -0.66 -15.22
N VAL A 23 5.02 -0.92 -13.92
CA VAL A 23 6.37 -1.07 -13.34
C VAL A 23 7.04 -2.33 -13.87
N PHE A 24 6.33 -3.47 -13.88
CA PHE A 24 6.85 -4.68 -14.53
C PHE A 24 7.01 -4.50 -16.05
N SER A 25 6.11 -3.75 -16.71
CA SER A 25 6.25 -3.45 -18.14
C SER A 25 7.56 -2.72 -18.42
N ALA A 26 7.82 -1.61 -17.74
CA ALA A 26 9.03 -0.82 -17.88
C ALA A 26 10.30 -1.64 -17.53
N MET A 27 10.22 -2.45 -16.47
CA MET A 27 11.31 -3.34 -16.04
C MET A 27 11.70 -4.36 -17.13
N PHE A 28 10.73 -4.83 -17.93
CA PHE A 28 10.99 -5.82 -18.99
C PHE A 28 11.23 -5.22 -20.38
N GLU A 29 10.77 -4.00 -20.63
CA GLU A 29 10.89 -3.31 -21.92
C GLU A 29 12.31 -2.76 -22.16
N HIS A 30 13.01 -2.37 -21.10
CA HIS A 30 14.39 -1.90 -21.21
C HIS A 30 15.40 -3.05 -21.12
N GLU A 31 16.47 -3.01 -21.93
CA GLU A 31 17.61 -3.95 -21.86
C GLU A 31 18.48 -3.77 -20.60
N MET A 32 17.86 -3.68 -19.42
CA MET A 32 18.57 -3.68 -18.15
C MET A 32 19.19 -5.06 -17.88
N GLU A 33 20.20 -5.17 -17.00
CA GLU A 33 20.88 -6.42 -16.66
C GLU A 33 19.90 -7.58 -16.33
N GLU A 34 18.74 -7.26 -15.77
CA GLU A 34 17.66 -8.19 -15.41
C GLU A 34 16.95 -8.81 -16.63
N SER A 35 16.83 -8.06 -17.72
CA SER A 35 16.25 -8.57 -18.97
C SER A 35 17.16 -9.63 -19.59
N LYS A 36 18.49 -9.43 -19.50
CA LYS A 36 19.53 -10.35 -19.98
C LYS A 36 19.65 -11.62 -19.13
N LYS A 37 19.47 -11.51 -17.81
CA LYS A 37 19.57 -12.65 -16.88
C LYS A 37 18.25 -13.41 -16.69
N ASN A 38 17.13 -12.91 -17.24
CA ASN A 38 15.78 -13.48 -17.06
C ASN A 38 15.40 -13.68 -15.57
N ARG A 39 16.05 -12.95 -14.67
CA ARG A 39 15.91 -13.04 -13.22
C ARG A 39 15.89 -11.64 -12.62
N VAL A 40 14.85 -11.34 -11.83
CA VAL A 40 14.67 -10.07 -11.12
C VAL A 40 14.78 -10.33 -9.63
N GLU A 41 15.55 -9.51 -8.92
CA GLU A 41 15.62 -9.52 -7.46
C GLU A 41 14.61 -8.52 -6.88
N ILE A 42 13.82 -8.98 -5.91
CA ILE A 42 12.82 -8.19 -5.20
C ILE A 42 13.20 -8.25 -3.72
N ASN A 43 13.68 -7.13 -3.19
CA ASN A 43 14.28 -7.06 -1.85
C ASN A 43 13.41 -6.37 -0.80
N ASP A 44 12.31 -5.75 -1.23
CA ASP A 44 11.52 -4.83 -0.42
C ASP A 44 10.04 -5.25 -0.33
N VAL A 45 9.75 -6.52 -0.66
CA VAL A 45 8.43 -7.12 -0.44
C VAL A 45 8.63 -8.45 0.26
N GLU A 46 7.91 -8.66 1.36
CA GLU A 46 7.94 -9.92 2.08
C GLU A 46 7.38 -11.07 1.21
N PRO A 47 7.91 -12.31 1.28
CA PRO A 47 7.48 -13.39 0.39
C PRO A 47 5.98 -13.71 0.43
N GLU A 48 5.31 -13.54 1.57
CA GLU A 48 3.86 -13.78 1.68
C GLU A 48 3.05 -12.68 0.98
N VAL A 49 3.41 -11.43 1.20
CA VAL A 49 2.83 -10.25 0.52
C VAL A 49 3.05 -10.36 -0.99
N PHE A 50 4.25 -10.78 -1.40
CA PHE A 50 4.57 -10.97 -2.81
C PHE A 50 3.72 -12.07 -3.46
N LYS A 51 3.49 -13.19 -2.76
CA LYS A 51 2.59 -14.26 -3.24
C LYS A 51 1.17 -13.76 -3.43
N GLU A 52 0.68 -12.97 -2.49
CA GLU A 52 -0.67 -12.39 -2.56
C GLU A 52 -0.80 -11.39 -3.72
N MET A 53 0.21 -10.53 -3.91
CA MET A 53 0.30 -9.63 -5.07
C MET A 53 0.34 -10.41 -6.39
N MET A 54 1.10 -11.51 -6.47
CA MET A 54 1.10 -12.39 -7.65
C MET A 54 -0.26 -13.03 -7.87
N CYS A 55 -0.93 -13.51 -6.82
CA CYS A 55 -2.29 -14.03 -6.91
C CYS A 55 -3.24 -13.00 -7.55
N PHE A 56 -3.14 -11.74 -7.12
CA PHE A 56 -3.91 -10.64 -7.70
C PHE A 56 -3.57 -10.40 -9.18
N ILE A 57 -2.29 -10.34 -9.54
CA ILE A 57 -1.88 -10.10 -10.94
C ILE A 57 -2.49 -11.16 -11.88
N TYR A 58 -2.50 -12.42 -11.47
CA TYR A 58 -2.97 -13.52 -12.30
C TYR A 58 -4.49 -13.72 -12.27
N THR A 59 -5.16 -13.41 -11.16
CA THR A 59 -6.56 -13.80 -10.94
C THR A 59 -7.51 -12.63 -10.68
N GLY A 60 -6.98 -11.44 -10.41
CA GLY A 60 -7.73 -10.27 -9.95
C GLY A 60 -8.27 -10.36 -8.52
N LYS A 61 -7.82 -11.37 -7.74
CA LYS A 61 -8.27 -11.64 -6.37
C LYS A 61 -7.08 -11.65 -5.40
N ALA A 62 -7.35 -11.27 -4.15
CA ALA A 62 -6.41 -11.34 -3.04
C ALA A 62 -7.12 -11.95 -1.81
N PRO A 63 -7.30 -13.28 -1.75
CA PRO A 63 -8.04 -13.96 -0.68
C PRO A 63 -7.49 -13.80 0.75
N ASN A 64 -6.23 -13.38 0.94
CA ASN A 64 -5.63 -13.17 2.25
C ASN A 64 -5.37 -11.69 2.57
N LEU A 65 -5.91 -10.76 1.78
CA LEU A 65 -5.66 -9.32 1.89
C LEU A 65 -5.86 -8.80 3.31
N ASP A 66 -6.92 -9.20 4.00
CA ASP A 66 -7.26 -8.72 5.35
C ASP A 66 -6.17 -8.97 6.40
N LYS A 67 -5.25 -9.90 6.14
CA LYS A 67 -4.15 -10.23 7.06
C LYS A 67 -2.89 -9.36 6.89
N MET A 68 -2.80 -8.63 5.78
CA MET A 68 -1.58 -7.95 5.32
C MET A 68 -1.91 -6.68 4.51
N ALA A 69 -3.02 -6.02 4.82
CA ALA A 69 -3.57 -4.97 3.98
C ALA A 69 -2.62 -3.75 3.85
N ASP A 70 -1.87 -3.46 4.91
CA ASP A 70 -0.82 -2.44 4.98
C ASP A 70 0.38 -2.76 4.08
N ASP A 71 0.99 -3.94 4.25
CA ASP A 71 2.13 -4.34 3.42
C ASP A 71 1.73 -4.54 1.95
N LEU A 72 0.51 -5.06 1.72
CA LEU A 72 -0.03 -5.26 0.38
C LEU A 72 -0.39 -3.93 -0.27
N LEU A 73 -0.81 -2.91 0.50
CA LEU A 73 -0.98 -1.54 0.01
C LEU A 73 0.36 -0.98 -0.47
N ALA A 74 1.42 -1.13 0.33
CA ALA A 74 2.77 -0.69 -0.04
C ALA A 74 3.26 -1.37 -1.33
N ALA A 75 3.05 -2.68 -1.45
CA ALA A 75 3.37 -3.42 -2.66
C ALA A 75 2.51 -2.98 -3.87
N ALA A 76 1.20 -2.78 -3.68
CA ALA A 76 0.30 -2.35 -4.74
C ALA A 76 0.68 -0.97 -5.29
N ASP A 77 1.00 -0.02 -4.41
CA ASP A 77 1.47 1.31 -4.78
C ASP A 77 2.79 1.24 -5.55
N LYS A 78 3.79 0.51 -5.02
CA LYS A 78 5.09 0.33 -5.66
C LYS A 78 4.99 -0.25 -7.07
N TYR A 79 4.11 -1.23 -7.28
CA TYR A 79 3.95 -1.91 -8.58
C TYR A 79 2.83 -1.31 -9.44
N ALA A 80 2.27 -0.15 -9.04
CA ALA A 80 1.21 0.57 -9.73
C ALA A 80 -0.02 -0.32 -10.06
N LEU A 81 -0.45 -1.10 -9.07
CA LEU A 81 -1.61 -2.00 -9.13
C LEU A 81 -2.84 -1.32 -8.53
N GLU A 82 -3.36 -0.29 -9.22
CA GLU A 82 -4.38 0.62 -8.69
C GLU A 82 -5.61 -0.08 -8.10
N ARG A 83 -6.14 -1.10 -8.77
CA ARG A 83 -7.30 -1.84 -8.24
C ARG A 83 -6.98 -2.64 -6.97
N LEU A 84 -5.76 -3.16 -6.83
CA LEU A 84 -5.34 -3.81 -5.59
C LEU A 84 -5.17 -2.79 -4.47
N LYS A 85 -4.62 -1.62 -4.80
CA LYS A 85 -4.46 -0.50 -3.88
C LYS A 85 -5.80 -0.11 -3.25
N VAL A 86 -6.83 0.13 -4.08
CA VAL A 86 -8.19 0.43 -3.61
C VAL A 86 -8.78 -0.71 -2.76
N MET A 87 -8.54 -1.97 -3.10
CA MET A 87 -8.99 -3.09 -2.26
C MET A 87 -8.32 -3.09 -0.87
N CYS A 88 -7.05 -2.71 -0.79
CA CYS A 88 -6.37 -2.53 0.50
C CYS A 88 -6.92 -1.33 1.26
N GLU A 89 -7.21 -0.22 0.57
CA GLU A 89 -7.85 0.97 1.15
C GLU A 89 -9.20 0.63 1.79
N ASP A 90 -10.06 -0.14 1.10
CA ASP A 90 -11.36 -0.58 1.64
C ASP A 90 -11.21 -1.42 2.92
N ALA A 91 -10.25 -2.34 2.94
CA ALA A 91 -10.00 -3.20 4.10
C ALA A 91 -9.43 -2.41 5.29
N LEU A 92 -8.50 -1.49 5.05
CA LEU A 92 -7.92 -0.62 6.08
C LEU A 92 -8.97 0.35 6.63
N CYS A 93 -9.80 0.92 5.76
CA CYS A 93 -10.91 1.79 6.15
C CYS A 93 -11.92 1.05 7.04
N SER A 94 -12.23 -0.21 6.72
CA SER A 94 -13.15 -1.04 7.51
C SER A 94 -12.61 -1.38 8.91
N ASN A 95 -11.29 -1.28 9.11
CA ASN A 95 -10.61 -1.52 10.38
C ASN A 95 -10.20 -0.22 11.11
N LEU A 96 -10.66 0.95 10.64
CA LEU A 96 -10.43 2.22 11.33
C LEU A 96 -10.99 2.19 12.76
N SER A 97 -10.18 2.67 13.68
CA SER A 97 -10.49 2.78 15.10
C SER A 97 -9.78 3.99 15.69
N VAL A 98 -10.19 4.42 16.88
CA VAL A 98 -9.55 5.54 17.59
C VAL A 98 -8.04 5.29 17.74
N GLU A 99 -7.64 4.07 18.09
CA GLU A 99 -6.24 3.73 18.39
C GLU A 99 -5.32 3.71 17.17
N ASN A 100 -5.83 3.31 15.99
CA ASN A 100 -5.02 3.15 14.77
C ASN A 100 -5.23 4.25 13.72
N ALA A 101 -6.18 5.17 13.91
CA ALA A 101 -6.51 6.18 12.89
C ALA A 101 -5.31 7.04 12.47
N ALA A 102 -4.44 7.42 13.41
CA ALA A 102 -3.24 8.20 13.10
C ALA A 102 -2.23 7.38 12.28
N GLU A 103 -2.04 6.11 12.60
CA GLU A 103 -1.15 5.21 11.86
C GLU A 103 -1.67 4.95 10.44
N ILE A 104 -2.98 4.70 10.30
CA ILE A 104 -3.63 4.54 8.99
C ILE A 104 -3.52 5.82 8.15
N LEU A 105 -3.65 7.00 8.76
CA LEU A 105 -3.48 8.26 8.02
C LEU A 105 -2.04 8.43 7.50
N ILE A 106 -1.04 8.11 8.32
CA ILE A 106 0.38 8.14 7.89
C ILE A 106 0.60 7.14 6.74
N LEU A 107 0.09 5.92 6.89
CA LEU A 107 0.21 4.87 5.88
C LEU A 107 -0.44 5.30 4.55
N ALA A 108 -1.62 5.92 4.63
CA ALA A 108 -2.34 6.40 3.46
C ALA A 108 -1.60 7.53 2.74
N ASP A 109 -1.00 8.47 3.47
CA ASP A 109 -0.15 9.52 2.90
C ASP A 109 1.11 8.93 2.25
N LEU A 110 1.78 8.01 2.95
CA LEU A 110 3.03 7.39 2.49
C LEU A 110 2.85 6.65 1.15
N HIS A 111 1.72 5.99 0.98
CA HIS A 111 1.40 5.20 -0.22
C HIS A 111 0.43 5.89 -1.16
N SER A 112 0.27 7.23 -1.07
CA SER A 112 -0.61 8.01 -1.96
C SER A 112 -2.02 7.38 -2.12
N ALA A 113 -2.59 6.90 -1.02
CA ALA A 113 -3.87 6.21 -0.96
C ALA A 113 -4.97 7.21 -0.63
N ASP A 114 -5.39 7.97 -1.65
CA ASP A 114 -6.21 9.18 -1.46
C ASP A 114 -7.58 8.90 -0.85
N GLN A 115 -8.21 7.76 -1.16
CA GLN A 115 -9.53 7.42 -0.63
C GLN A 115 -9.41 7.09 0.87
N LEU A 116 -8.45 6.22 1.23
CA LEU A 116 -8.17 5.88 2.62
C LEU A 116 -7.75 7.11 3.43
N LYS A 117 -6.93 8.00 2.84
CA LYS A 117 -6.50 9.24 3.49
C LYS A 117 -7.68 10.14 3.83
N THR A 118 -8.60 10.32 2.88
CA THR A 118 -9.84 11.08 3.09
C THR A 118 -10.69 10.48 4.19
N GLN A 119 -10.94 9.16 4.14
CA GLN A 119 -11.73 8.46 5.15
C GLN A 119 -11.10 8.51 6.55
N ALA A 120 -9.77 8.38 6.64
CA ALA A 120 -9.05 8.49 7.91
C ALA A 120 -9.15 9.91 8.49
N VAL A 121 -9.01 10.95 7.67
CA VAL A 121 -9.19 12.35 8.10
C VAL A 121 -10.62 12.59 8.62
N ASP A 122 -11.63 12.13 7.89
CA ASP A 122 -13.03 12.29 8.29
C ASP A 122 -13.33 11.55 9.60
N PHE A 123 -12.81 10.33 9.76
CA PHE A 123 -12.92 9.56 11.00
C PHE A 123 -12.25 10.28 12.17
N ILE A 124 -11.03 10.79 11.97
CA ILE A 124 -10.28 11.55 12.99
C ILE A 124 -11.08 12.78 13.41
N ASN A 125 -11.64 13.53 12.46
CA ASN A 125 -12.41 14.74 12.75
C ASN A 125 -13.68 14.41 13.54
N TYR A 126 -14.36 13.31 13.21
CA TYR A 126 -15.56 12.87 13.92
C TYR A 126 -15.26 12.37 15.35
N HIS A 127 -14.10 11.74 15.57
CA HIS A 127 -13.64 11.19 16.86
C HIS A 127 -12.52 12.00 17.52
N ALA A 128 -12.42 13.30 17.21
CA ALA A 128 -11.23 14.10 17.52
C ALA A 128 -10.84 14.08 19.01
N SER A 129 -11.81 14.15 19.92
CA SER A 129 -11.56 14.14 21.37
C SER A 129 -10.81 12.90 21.82
N ASP A 130 -11.17 11.74 21.27
CA ASP A 130 -10.63 10.45 21.69
C ASP A 130 -9.31 10.17 20.98
N VAL A 131 -9.24 10.48 19.68
CA VAL A 131 -8.03 10.30 18.87
C VAL A 131 -6.88 11.15 19.39
N MET A 132 -7.15 12.40 19.78
CA MET A 132 -6.10 13.31 20.28
C MET A 132 -5.40 12.80 21.55
N GLU A 133 -6.05 11.92 22.31
CA GLU A 133 -5.47 11.33 23.51
C GLU A 133 -4.58 10.12 23.26
N THR A 134 -4.67 9.51 22.07
CA THR A 134 -3.88 8.33 21.71
C THR A 134 -2.39 8.63 21.60
N ALA A 135 -1.56 7.62 21.88
CA ALA A 135 -0.13 7.70 21.67
C ALA A 135 0.21 7.88 20.18
N GLY A 136 -0.55 7.23 19.28
CA GLY A 136 -0.40 7.33 17.84
C GLY A 136 -0.55 8.77 17.33
N TRP A 137 -1.61 9.46 17.75
CA TRP A 137 -1.82 10.87 17.40
C TRP A 137 -0.69 11.77 17.93
N LYS A 138 -0.35 11.63 19.22
CA LYS A 138 0.73 12.42 19.86
C LYS A 138 2.08 12.23 19.15
N SER A 139 2.37 11.01 18.68
CA SER A 139 3.55 10.72 17.85
C SER A 139 3.46 11.35 16.45
N MET A 140 2.30 11.27 15.80
CA MET A 140 2.07 11.85 14.48
C MET A 140 2.24 13.38 14.48
N VAL A 141 1.81 14.07 15.54
CA VAL A 141 1.98 15.53 15.67
C VAL A 141 3.45 15.95 15.56
N VAL A 142 4.36 15.12 16.08
CA VAL A 142 5.81 15.40 16.04
C VAL A 142 6.43 14.95 14.72
N SER A 143 6.05 13.76 14.24
CA SER A 143 6.69 13.12 13.08
C SER A 143 6.16 13.59 11.72
N HIS A 144 4.87 13.93 11.63
CA HIS A 144 4.16 14.28 10.39
C HIS A 144 3.23 15.50 10.59
N PRO A 145 3.78 16.68 10.94
CA PRO A 145 2.97 17.87 11.24
C PRO A 145 2.12 18.37 10.05
N HIS A 146 2.48 18.01 8.81
CA HIS A 146 1.68 18.35 7.62
C HIS A 146 0.32 17.64 7.63
N LEU A 147 0.24 16.41 8.14
CA LEU A 147 -1.01 15.65 8.25
C LEU A 147 -1.96 16.25 9.28
N VAL A 148 -1.43 16.77 10.39
CA VAL A 148 -2.23 17.50 11.38
C VAL A 148 -2.81 18.77 10.76
N ALA A 149 -2.00 19.52 10.00
CA ALA A 149 -2.46 20.71 9.30
C ALA A 149 -3.54 20.38 8.26
N GLU A 150 -3.42 19.24 7.57
CA GLU A 150 -4.41 18.77 6.61
C GLU A 150 -5.73 18.36 7.27
N ALA A 151 -5.69 17.58 8.35
CA ALA A 151 -6.88 17.22 9.11
C ALA A 151 -7.62 18.47 9.62
N TYR A 152 -6.86 19.45 10.15
CA TYR A 152 -7.42 20.72 10.60
C TYR A 152 -8.05 21.55 9.45
N ARG A 153 -7.43 21.57 8.27
CA ARG A 153 -8.01 22.24 7.08
C ARG A 153 -9.31 21.58 6.66
N SER A 154 -9.37 20.24 6.65
CA SER A 154 -10.60 19.50 6.35
C SER A 154 -11.72 19.87 7.31
N LEU A 155 -11.43 19.89 8.62
CA LEU A 155 -12.38 20.31 9.66
C LEU A 155 -12.89 21.75 9.46
N ALA A 156 -12.01 22.68 9.07
CA ALA A 156 -12.39 24.07 8.85
C ALA A 156 -13.21 24.31 7.57
N SER A 157 -13.22 23.33 6.66
CA SER A 157 -13.97 23.38 5.39
C SER A 157 -15.29 22.61 5.40
N ALA A 158 -15.57 21.84 6.47
CA ALA A 158 -16.79 21.08 6.69
C ALA A 158 -17.92 21.96 7.27
#